data_AF-A0A8B8AHN0-F1
#
_entry.id   AF-A0A8B8AHN0-F1
#
_cell.length_a   1.000
_cell.length_b   1.000
_cell.length_c   1.000
_cell.angle_alpha   90.00
_cell.angle_beta   90.00
_cell.angle_gamma   90.00
#
_symmetry.space_group_name_H-M   'P 1'
#
loop_
_entity.id
_entity.type
_entity.pdbx_description
1 polymer ?
#
loop_
_entity_poly.entity_id
_entity_poly.type
_entity_poly.pdbx_seq_one_letter_code
_entity_poly.pdbx_strand_id
1 'polypeptide(L)'
;MIKMRIYLIILLFLTSAPLVKTIGKVSLVKEVANTALSLFTTIMDLFELSTEKNELEQLTVEISEIKQILKTGLNSFLVRLDKSTYQNTLTGYINKVDSCEIDYLNYVVSPSDASKKNLVKCSDIIESVRPLGKYLSGSRIFDGPLLFDLYKDSNGVCNGSAMESIFKTLFAEYAIGCTIATTIERIEHSENASLYANECKDTMSKIVDYVKSLYQNCAPPACRNFHCSVQSIFSKYPPGSPDDLHANLSEMYPWFNFLIFEFSEGGETIVGGNFFVRHDDDHMLKGSKYDIYFFDGDIQITTERQNFSLAIQISQNLLISHSFGNSTMTSVFYDGLPYGTFLGFAAENNSLCNDKNLKDNRECYISTSNIFSLNPTLLVLISFFLVN
;
A
#
# COMPACT_ATOMS: atom_id res chain seq x y z
N MET A 1 25.74 0.29 11.75
CA MET A 1 24.65 -0.51 11.12
C MET A 1 23.27 0.06 11.43
N ILE A 2 22.96 0.41 12.69
CA ILE A 2 21.66 0.99 13.10
C ILE A 2 21.40 2.37 12.48
N LYS A 3 22.36 3.31 12.49
CA LYS A 3 22.25 4.59 11.74
C LYS A 3 21.87 4.41 10.27
N MET A 4 22.40 3.36 9.62
CA MET A 4 22.09 3.05 8.21
C MET A 4 20.67 2.50 8.03
N ARG A 5 20.13 1.79 9.03
CA ARG A 5 18.74 1.31 9.07
C ARG A 5 17.75 2.44 9.40
N ILE A 6 18.14 3.36 10.27
CA ILE A 6 17.48 4.64 10.54
C ILE A 6 17.36 5.47 9.25
N TYR A 7 18.47 5.65 8.52
CA TYR A 7 18.45 6.30 7.20
C TYR A 7 17.58 5.55 6.19
N LEU A 8 17.53 4.21 6.27
CA LEU A 8 16.65 3.39 5.44
C LEU A 8 15.17 3.63 5.77
N ILE A 9 14.81 3.72 7.06
CA ILE A 9 13.44 4.07 7.50
C ILE A 9 13.06 5.44 6.93
N ILE A 10 13.91 6.45 7.12
CA ILE A 10 13.66 7.81 6.62
C ILE A 10 13.52 7.81 5.09
N LEU A 11 14.35 7.06 4.36
CA LEU A 11 14.22 6.90 2.90
C LEU A 11 12.89 6.23 2.50
N LEU A 12 12.55 5.09 3.11
CA LEU A 12 11.32 4.31 2.87
C LEU A 12 10.05 5.13 3.13
N PHE A 13 10.12 6.14 3.99
CA PHE A 13 9.00 7.03 4.27
C PHE A 13 8.91 8.23 3.33
N LEU A 14 10.04 8.88 3.02
CA LEU A 14 10.07 10.06 2.12
C LEU A 14 9.59 9.73 0.70
N THR A 15 9.66 8.46 0.33
CA THR A 15 9.27 7.96 -0.98
C THR A 15 7.78 7.64 -1.09
N SER A 16 7.06 7.74 0.04
CA SER A 16 5.61 7.47 0.17
C SER A 16 4.76 8.70 0.47
N ALA A 17 5.37 9.88 0.61
CA ALA A 17 4.63 11.15 0.53
C ALA A 17 4.36 11.47 -0.95
N PRO A 18 3.17 11.97 -1.34
CA PRO A 18 2.93 12.43 -2.70
C PRO A 18 3.79 13.66 -2.93
N LEU A 19 5.05 13.46 -3.35
CA LEU A 19 5.99 14.54 -3.56
C LEU A 19 5.58 15.24 -4.86
N VAL A 20 4.91 16.37 -4.68
CA VAL A 20 4.72 17.37 -5.72
C VAL A 20 6.09 17.66 -6.34
N LYS A 21 6.27 17.20 -7.59
CA LYS A 21 7.27 17.64 -8.58
C LYS A 21 8.63 18.05 -8.02
N THR A 22 9.61 17.13 -7.99
CA THR A 22 10.97 17.48 -8.47
C THR A 22 11.82 16.27 -8.92
N ILE A 23 12.15 16.35 -10.21
CA ILE A 23 13.24 15.79 -11.02
C ILE A 23 14.39 15.06 -10.27
N GLY A 24 14.70 13.83 -10.72
CA GLY A 24 16.07 13.31 -10.76
C GLY A 24 16.31 11.89 -10.25
N LYS A 25 16.13 10.89 -11.13
CA LYS A 25 16.72 9.52 -11.13
C LYS A 25 17.29 8.98 -9.80
N VAL A 26 16.53 8.14 -9.10
CA VAL A 26 16.94 6.83 -8.53
C VAL A 26 15.68 5.96 -8.35
N SER A 27 15.79 4.68 -8.73
CA SER A 27 14.82 3.57 -8.66
C SER A 27 13.98 3.53 -7.38
N LEU A 28 12.64 3.51 -7.51
CA LEU A 28 11.76 3.64 -6.35
C LEU A 28 10.37 3.00 -6.48
N VAL A 29 10.26 1.93 -7.26
CA VAL A 29 8.97 1.24 -7.43
C VAL A 29 8.90 -0.01 -6.55
N LYS A 30 10.00 -0.46 -5.91
CA LYS A 30 10.03 -1.69 -5.07
C LYS A 30 9.39 -1.49 -3.70
N GLU A 31 8.63 -0.42 -3.52
CA GLU A 31 8.45 0.27 -2.25
C GLU A 31 7.00 0.75 -1.99
N VAL A 32 5.95 0.13 -2.51
CA VAL A 32 4.56 0.58 -2.16
C VAL A 32 3.88 -0.47 -1.26
N ALA A 33 3.47 -1.64 -1.75
CA ALA A 33 3.11 -2.76 -0.84
C ALA A 33 4.30 -3.25 0.00
N ASN A 34 5.49 -3.16 -0.57
CA ASN A 34 6.75 -3.45 0.10
C ASN A 34 7.20 -2.34 1.05
N THR A 35 6.76 -1.07 0.98
CA THR A 35 7.17 -0.09 2.01
C THR A 35 6.49 -0.32 3.33
N ALA A 36 5.18 -0.64 3.39
CA ALA A 36 4.55 -0.90 4.68
C ALA A 36 5.16 -2.15 5.34
N LEU A 37 5.31 -3.24 4.59
CA LEU A 37 5.92 -4.47 5.11
C LEU A 37 7.41 -4.29 5.43
N SER A 38 8.18 -3.62 4.57
CA SER A 38 9.59 -3.29 4.82
C SER A 38 9.73 -2.35 6.01
N LEU A 39 8.86 -1.36 6.14
CA LEU A 39 8.80 -0.48 7.30
C LEU A 39 8.53 -1.27 8.57
N PHE A 40 7.49 -2.11 8.58
CA PHE A 40 7.12 -2.89 9.76
C PHE A 40 8.24 -3.83 10.15
N THR A 41 8.83 -4.50 9.17
CA THR A 41 9.98 -5.38 9.38
C THR A 41 11.20 -4.60 9.86
N THR A 42 11.46 -3.39 9.34
CA THR A 42 12.61 -2.57 9.76
C THR A 42 12.41 -1.99 11.17
N ILE A 43 11.21 -1.51 11.50
CA ILE A 43 10.88 -1.07 12.86
C ILE A 43 10.96 -2.25 13.82
N MET A 44 10.40 -3.41 13.47
CA MET A 44 10.47 -4.62 14.28
C MET A 44 11.93 -5.05 14.50
N ASP A 45 12.74 -5.13 13.44
CA ASP A 45 14.17 -5.40 13.50
C ASP A 45 14.91 -4.43 14.45
N LEU A 46 14.59 -3.14 14.38
CA LEU A 46 15.19 -2.15 15.27
C LEU A 46 14.71 -2.32 16.72
N PHE A 47 13.43 -2.63 16.94
CA PHE A 47 12.92 -2.99 18.27
C PHE A 47 13.62 -4.24 18.84
N GLU A 48 13.91 -5.23 17.98
CA GLU A 48 14.57 -6.48 18.36
C GLU A 48 16.06 -6.31 18.67
N LEU A 49 16.74 -5.46 17.89
CA LEU A 49 18.19 -5.26 18.01
C LEU A 49 18.57 -4.16 19.00
N SER A 50 17.63 -3.30 19.39
CA SER A 50 17.89 -2.20 20.33
C SER A 50 18.12 -2.74 21.74
N THR A 51 19.39 -2.96 22.08
CA THR A 51 19.80 -3.34 23.44
C THR A 51 20.05 -2.12 24.33
N GLU A 52 20.17 -0.93 23.75
CA GLU A 52 20.51 0.31 24.47
C GLU A 52 19.35 1.32 24.52
N LYS A 53 19.24 2.03 25.65
CA LYS A 53 18.22 3.06 25.88
C LYS A 53 18.20 4.14 24.79
N ASN A 54 19.38 4.59 24.35
CA ASN A 54 19.53 5.66 23.36
C ASN A 54 19.06 5.28 21.95
N GLU A 55 19.02 3.98 21.62
CA GLU A 55 18.64 3.49 20.30
C GLU A 55 17.10 3.51 20.12
N LEU A 56 16.38 3.12 21.17
CA LEU A 56 14.92 3.17 21.21
C LEU A 56 14.40 4.63 21.23
N GLU A 57 15.18 5.53 21.84
CA GLU A 57 14.94 6.97 21.85
C GLU A 57 15.06 7.58 20.44
N GLN A 58 16.14 7.29 19.72
CA GLN A 58 16.32 7.76 18.33
C GLN A 58 15.24 7.22 17.40
N LEU A 59 14.92 5.92 17.52
CA LEU A 59 13.84 5.30 16.75
C LEU A 59 12.50 6.03 16.96
N THR A 60 12.20 6.41 18.20
CA THR A 60 10.93 7.06 18.52
C THR A 60 10.87 8.48 17.98
N VAL A 61 11.97 9.25 18.07
CA VAL A 61 12.05 10.59 17.45
C VAL A 61 11.79 10.50 15.95
N GLU A 62 12.40 9.55 15.26
CA GLU A 62 12.21 9.37 13.81
C GLU A 62 10.79 8.95 13.46
N ILE A 63 10.23 7.95 14.15
CA ILE A 63 8.83 7.54 13.94
C ILE A 63 7.88 8.72 14.22
N SER A 64 8.18 9.57 15.19
CA SER A 64 7.39 10.77 15.51
C SER A 64 7.43 11.82 14.40
N GLU A 65 8.62 12.12 13.86
CA GLU A 65 8.78 13.02 12.71
C GLU A 65 8.00 12.52 11.48
N ILE A 66 8.07 11.22 11.25
CA ILE A 66 7.36 10.55 10.17
C ILE A 66 5.85 10.58 10.37
N LYS A 67 5.38 10.32 11.59
CA LYS A 67 3.95 10.39 11.94
C LYS A 67 3.35 11.76 11.62
N GLN A 68 4.10 12.85 11.81
CA GLN A 68 3.63 14.19 11.44
C GLN A 68 3.39 14.33 9.92
N ILE A 69 4.18 13.66 9.08
CA ILE A 69 4.00 13.64 7.62
C ILE A 69 2.71 12.88 7.25
N LEU A 70 2.39 11.81 7.98
CA LEU A 70 1.24 10.94 7.73
C LEU A 70 -0.09 11.44 8.31
N LYS A 71 -0.06 12.51 9.11
CA LYS A 71 -1.22 13.03 9.86
C LYS A 71 -2.43 13.38 8.98
N THR A 72 -2.19 13.78 7.73
CA THR A 72 -3.27 14.04 6.75
C THR A 72 -4.02 12.76 6.36
N GLY A 73 -3.32 11.62 6.25
CA GLY A 73 -3.92 10.31 6.00
C GLY A 73 -4.79 9.83 7.17
N LEU A 74 -4.31 10.03 8.41
CA LEU A 74 -5.05 9.67 9.64
C LEU A 74 -6.40 10.37 9.74
N ASN A 75 -6.43 11.67 9.44
CA ASN A 75 -7.66 12.45 9.50
C ASN A 75 -8.68 11.97 8.46
N SER A 76 -8.22 11.60 7.25
CA SER A 76 -9.09 11.04 6.21
C SER A 76 -9.67 9.67 6.61
N PHE A 77 -8.88 8.85 7.32
CA PHE A 77 -9.29 7.56 7.84
C PHE A 77 -10.37 7.71 8.90
N LEU A 78 -10.15 8.56 9.90
CA LEU A 78 -11.10 8.76 10.99
C LEU A 78 -12.46 9.26 10.46
N VAL A 79 -12.47 10.09 9.42
CA VAL A 79 -13.70 10.59 8.78
C VAL A 79 -14.49 9.49 8.05
N ARG A 80 -13.84 8.44 7.53
CA ARG A 80 -14.51 7.30 6.87
C ARG A 80 -15.21 6.34 7.83
N LEU A 81 -14.97 6.47 9.12
CA LEU A 81 -15.57 5.60 10.14
C LEU A 81 -16.99 6.06 10.43
N ASP A 82 -17.96 5.52 9.67
CA ASP A 82 -19.39 5.90 9.69
C ASP A 82 -20.14 5.58 11.02
N LYS A 83 -19.41 5.23 12.09
CA LYS A 83 -19.95 4.97 13.44
C LYS A 83 -19.20 5.78 14.49
N SER A 84 -19.88 6.78 15.05
CA SER A 84 -19.36 7.69 16.07
C SER A 84 -18.68 6.97 17.24
N THR A 85 -19.23 5.84 17.73
CA THR A 85 -18.61 5.09 18.84
C THR A 85 -17.28 4.46 18.47
N TYR A 86 -17.17 3.90 17.27
CA TYR A 86 -15.95 3.22 16.81
C TYR A 86 -14.83 4.23 16.50
N GLN A 87 -15.19 5.32 15.82
CA GLN A 87 -14.29 6.45 15.57
C GLN A 87 -13.80 7.07 16.88
N ASN A 88 -14.71 7.38 17.81
CA ASN A 88 -14.37 8.03 19.08
C ASN A 88 -13.40 7.19 19.90
N THR A 89 -13.57 5.86 19.94
CA THR A 89 -12.67 5.03 20.74
C THR A 89 -11.29 4.91 20.11
N LEU A 90 -11.19 4.75 18.78
CA LEU A 90 -9.91 4.72 18.10
C LEU A 90 -9.17 6.06 18.24
N THR A 91 -9.88 7.17 18.07
CA THR A 91 -9.36 8.52 18.35
C THR A 91 -8.92 8.66 19.81
N GLY A 92 -9.64 8.08 20.76
CA GLY A 92 -9.26 8.08 22.17
C GLY A 92 -7.91 7.40 22.43
N TYR A 93 -7.67 6.23 21.82
CA TYR A 93 -6.39 5.54 21.94
C TYR A 93 -5.24 6.33 21.32
N ILE A 94 -5.45 6.87 20.11
CA ILE A 94 -4.46 7.69 19.41
C ILE A 94 -4.12 8.93 20.24
N ASN A 95 -5.12 9.67 20.71
CA ASN A 95 -4.91 10.88 21.52
C ASN A 95 -4.13 10.59 22.82
N LYS A 96 -4.33 9.41 23.42
CA LYS A 96 -3.57 9.00 24.59
C LYS A 96 -2.10 8.74 24.23
N VAL A 97 -1.83 8.07 23.10
CA VAL A 97 -0.46 7.90 22.58
C VAL A 97 0.18 9.26 22.29
N ASP A 98 -0.49 10.15 21.54
CA ASP A 98 -0.01 11.51 21.24
C ASP A 98 0.37 12.29 22.50
N SER A 99 -0.52 12.26 23.51
CA SER A 99 -0.27 12.98 24.76
C SER A 99 0.95 12.42 25.49
N CYS A 100 1.10 11.10 25.53
CA CYS A 100 2.20 10.43 26.21
C CYS A 100 3.52 10.53 25.44
N GLU A 101 3.47 10.65 24.11
CA GLU A 101 4.62 10.90 23.25
C GLU A 101 5.28 12.24 23.60
N ILE A 102 4.50 13.29 23.85
CA ILE A 102 5.02 14.59 24.28
C ILE A 102 5.79 14.47 25.60
N ASP A 103 5.20 13.79 26.60
CA ASP A 103 5.84 13.58 27.89
C ASP A 103 7.10 12.71 27.78
N TYR A 104 7.08 11.71 26.90
CA TYR A 104 8.23 10.87 26.59
C TYR A 104 9.36 11.67 25.96
N LEU A 105 9.08 12.44 24.90
CA LEU A 105 10.09 13.26 24.22
C LEU A 105 10.71 14.29 25.17
N ASN A 106 9.90 14.91 26.04
CA ASN A 106 10.42 15.80 27.08
C ASN A 106 11.37 15.09 28.06
N TYR A 107 11.06 13.84 28.43
CA TYR A 107 11.93 13.03 29.27
C TYR A 107 13.25 12.65 28.57
N VAL A 108 13.20 12.30 27.29
CA VAL A 108 14.39 11.95 26.49
C VAL A 108 15.30 13.15 26.27
N VAL A 109 14.75 14.28 25.84
CA VAL A 109 15.52 15.50 25.52
C VAL A 109 16.10 16.15 26.77
N SER A 110 15.40 16.08 27.91
CA SER A 110 15.83 16.70 29.17
C SER A 110 15.44 15.84 30.37
N PRO A 111 16.21 14.77 30.65
CA PRO A 111 15.91 13.87 31.77
C PRO A 111 16.01 14.61 33.11
N SER A 112 14.91 14.60 33.87
CA SER A 112 14.82 15.20 35.21
C SER A 112 13.78 14.46 36.04
N ASP A 113 13.78 14.64 37.37
CA ASP A 113 12.74 14.08 38.23
C ASP A 113 11.33 14.56 37.83
N ALA A 114 11.23 15.80 37.34
CA ALA A 114 9.97 16.37 36.86
C ALA A 114 9.48 15.71 35.57
N SER A 115 10.35 15.57 34.56
CA SER A 115 9.98 14.92 33.29
C SER A 115 9.71 13.43 33.47
N LYS A 116 10.48 12.74 34.33
CA LYS A 116 10.21 11.36 34.74
C LYS A 116 8.83 11.22 35.41
N LYS A 117 8.50 12.09 36.37
CA LYS A 117 7.20 12.06 37.07
C LYS A 117 6.03 12.34 36.13
N ASN A 118 6.21 13.16 35.10
CA ASN A 118 5.19 13.38 34.07
C ASN A 118 5.01 12.13 33.20
N LEU A 119 6.10 11.53 32.70
CA LEU A 119 6.04 10.30 31.90
C LEU A 119 5.35 9.14 32.65
N VAL A 120 5.61 8.97 33.95
CA VAL A 120 4.97 7.93 34.76
C VAL A 120 3.43 8.09 34.87
N LYS A 121 2.88 9.29 34.62
CA LYS A 121 1.40 9.47 34.53
C LYS A 121 0.78 8.70 33.34
N CYS A 122 1.60 8.25 32.40
CA CYS A 122 1.21 7.43 31.26
C CYS A 122 1.33 5.93 31.53
N SER A 123 1.38 5.46 32.79
CA SER A 123 1.54 4.04 33.11
C SER A 123 0.42 3.14 32.58
N ASP A 124 -0.77 3.72 32.33
CA ASP A 124 -1.92 3.07 31.69
C ASP A 124 -1.82 3.03 30.15
N ILE A 125 -0.76 3.56 29.52
CA ILE A 125 -0.65 3.65 28.06
C ILE A 125 -0.83 2.30 27.36
N ILE A 126 -0.42 1.20 28.00
CA ILE A 126 -0.54 -0.15 27.47
C ILE A 126 -2.02 -0.54 27.21
N GLU A 127 -2.97 0.06 27.94
CA GLU A 127 -4.40 -0.14 27.73
C GLU A 127 -4.90 0.47 26.41
N SER A 128 -4.17 1.44 25.84
CA SER A 128 -4.42 1.99 24.50
C SER A 128 -3.64 1.26 23.41
N VAL A 129 -2.41 0.84 23.70
CA VAL A 129 -1.52 0.13 22.76
C VAL A 129 -2.06 -1.25 22.39
N ARG A 130 -2.55 -2.03 23.37
CA ARG A 130 -3.10 -3.38 23.14
C ARG A 130 -4.27 -3.40 22.15
N PRO A 131 -5.31 -2.55 22.29
CA PRO A 131 -6.35 -2.38 21.28
C PRO A 131 -5.82 -2.10 19.87
N LEU A 132 -4.87 -1.17 19.72
CA LEU A 132 -4.26 -0.84 18.43
C LEU A 132 -3.57 -2.06 17.81
N GLY A 133 -2.78 -2.77 18.60
CA GLY A 133 -2.08 -3.99 18.17
C GLY A 133 -3.05 -5.11 17.77
N LYS A 134 -4.13 -5.32 18.53
CA LYS A 134 -5.20 -6.27 18.18
C LYS A 134 -5.83 -5.94 16.83
N TYR A 135 -6.05 -4.67 16.55
CA TYR A 135 -6.70 -4.24 15.32
C TYR A 135 -5.83 -4.41 14.10
N LEU A 136 -4.56 -4.00 14.23
CA LEU A 136 -3.53 -4.19 13.20
C LEU A 136 -3.26 -5.66 12.90
N SER A 137 -3.46 -6.56 13.88
CA SER A 137 -3.30 -8.02 13.72
C SER A 137 -4.58 -8.74 13.31
N GLY A 138 -5.59 -8.01 12.81
CA GLY A 138 -6.79 -8.62 12.23
C GLY A 138 -7.84 -9.08 13.23
N SER A 139 -7.79 -8.59 14.47
CA SER A 139 -8.86 -8.76 15.45
C SER A 139 -9.73 -7.51 15.50
N ARG A 140 -10.98 -7.66 15.95
CA ARG A 140 -11.84 -6.50 16.20
C ARG A 140 -11.51 -5.89 17.56
N ILE A 141 -11.52 -4.56 17.65
CA ILE A 141 -11.44 -3.87 18.95
C ILE A 141 -12.83 -3.84 19.64
N PHE A 142 -13.93 -3.88 18.87
CA PHE A 142 -15.33 -3.83 19.33
C PHE A 142 -16.25 -4.61 18.37
N ASP A 143 -17.57 -4.38 18.39
CA ASP A 143 -18.52 -4.87 17.37
C ASP A 143 -18.37 -4.19 15.98
N GLY A 144 -17.20 -3.61 15.72
CA GLY A 144 -16.85 -2.96 14.45
C GLY A 144 -16.36 -3.96 13.39
N PRO A 145 -16.32 -3.54 12.11
CA PRO A 145 -15.68 -4.33 11.06
C PRO A 145 -14.17 -4.49 11.33
N LEU A 146 -13.53 -5.46 10.67
CA LEU A 146 -12.07 -5.52 10.65
C LEU A 146 -11.53 -4.28 9.92
N LEU A 147 -10.34 -3.82 10.32
CA LEU A 147 -9.68 -2.64 9.70
C LEU A 147 -9.69 -2.73 8.18
N PHE A 148 -9.38 -3.91 7.70
CA PHE A 148 -9.26 -4.21 6.29
C PHE A 148 -10.60 -4.23 5.53
N ASP A 149 -11.69 -4.65 6.18
CA ASP A 149 -13.00 -4.73 5.53
C ASP A 149 -13.56 -3.34 5.19
N LEU A 150 -13.07 -2.28 5.85
CA LEU A 150 -13.41 -0.89 5.54
C LEU A 150 -12.86 -0.41 4.19
N TYR A 151 -11.86 -1.10 3.64
CA TYR A 151 -11.17 -0.72 2.41
C TYR A 151 -11.51 -1.61 1.22
N LYS A 152 -12.46 -2.52 1.39
CA LYS A 152 -12.99 -3.34 0.30
C LYS A 152 -14.21 -2.66 -0.31
N ASP A 153 -14.27 -2.67 -1.63
CA ASP A 153 -15.51 -2.38 -2.33
C ASP A 153 -16.50 -3.56 -2.23
N SER A 154 -17.69 -3.40 -2.81
CA SER A 154 -18.73 -4.44 -2.83
C SER A 154 -18.31 -5.72 -3.58
N ASN A 155 -17.26 -5.65 -4.39
CA ASN A 155 -16.71 -6.78 -5.14
C ASN A 155 -15.52 -7.44 -4.43
N GLY A 156 -15.16 -6.95 -3.24
CA GLY A 156 -14.01 -7.43 -2.47
C GLY A 156 -12.67 -6.93 -2.98
N VAL A 157 -12.64 -5.94 -3.88
CA VAL A 157 -11.40 -5.29 -4.32
C VAL A 157 -10.96 -4.34 -3.23
N CYS A 158 -9.72 -4.52 -2.77
CA CYS A 158 -9.16 -3.66 -1.75
C CYS A 158 -8.57 -2.38 -2.36
N ASN A 159 -8.76 -1.25 -1.68
CA ASN A 159 -8.08 -0.01 -1.98
C ASN A 159 -6.65 -0.06 -1.40
N GLY A 160 -5.68 -0.47 -2.23
CA GLY A 160 -4.30 -0.67 -1.83
C GLY A 160 -3.65 0.56 -1.18
N SER A 161 -3.68 1.70 -1.86
CA SER A 161 -3.13 2.97 -1.36
C SER A 161 -3.73 3.39 -0.01
N ALA A 162 -5.06 3.33 0.12
CA ALA A 162 -5.71 3.67 1.39
C ALA A 162 -5.33 2.71 2.53
N MET A 163 -5.27 1.41 2.24
CA MET A 163 -4.83 0.42 3.22
C MET A 163 -3.40 0.67 3.68
N GLU A 164 -2.48 0.86 2.73
CA GLU A 164 -1.07 1.08 3.02
C GLU A 164 -0.88 2.30 3.91
N SER A 165 -1.48 3.44 3.55
CA SER A 165 -1.43 4.67 4.32
C SER A 165 -1.90 4.46 5.77
N ILE A 166 -3.00 3.72 5.95
CA ILE A 166 -3.62 3.56 7.26
C ILE A 166 -2.88 2.55 8.12
N PHE A 167 -2.42 1.45 7.53
CA PHE A 167 -1.56 0.50 8.20
C PHE A 167 -0.27 1.17 8.67
N LYS A 168 0.40 1.96 7.80
CA LYS A 168 1.59 2.73 8.17
C LYS A 168 1.33 3.65 9.35
N THR A 169 0.23 4.40 9.28
CA THR A 169 -0.13 5.38 10.30
C THR A 169 -0.45 4.73 11.65
N LEU A 170 -1.34 3.74 11.68
CA LEU A 170 -1.72 3.05 12.91
C LEU A 170 -0.56 2.24 13.49
N PHE A 171 0.28 1.66 12.65
CA PHE A 171 1.47 0.96 13.11
C PHE A 171 2.50 1.92 13.74
N ALA A 172 2.65 3.13 13.22
CA ALA A 172 3.48 4.16 13.85
C ALA A 172 2.96 4.52 15.24
N GLU A 173 1.65 4.71 15.42
CA GLU A 173 1.03 4.93 16.74
C GLU A 173 1.30 3.78 17.70
N TYR A 174 1.13 2.55 17.19
CA TYR A 174 1.39 1.35 17.96
C TYR A 174 2.86 1.25 18.39
N ALA A 175 3.81 1.50 17.49
CA ALA A 175 5.24 1.47 17.76
C ALA A 175 5.66 2.54 18.78
N ILE A 176 5.20 3.78 18.63
CA ILE A 176 5.45 4.87 19.60
C ILE A 176 4.91 4.46 20.98
N GLY A 177 3.66 4.00 21.04
CA GLY A 177 3.05 3.56 22.29
C GLY A 177 3.80 2.40 22.95
N CYS A 178 4.32 1.45 22.16
CA CYS A 178 5.18 0.36 22.63
C CYS A 178 6.50 0.85 23.25
N THR A 179 7.17 1.85 22.64
CA THR A 179 8.36 2.47 23.23
C THR A 179 8.03 3.11 24.58
N ILE A 180 6.95 3.90 24.63
CA ILE A 180 6.54 4.61 25.85
C ILE A 180 6.24 3.59 26.96
N ALA A 181 5.43 2.57 26.67
CA ALA A 181 5.08 1.52 27.62
C ALA A 181 6.33 0.81 28.16
N THR A 182 7.23 0.40 27.27
CA THR A 182 8.50 -0.27 27.64
C THR A 182 9.38 0.64 28.50
N THR A 183 9.42 1.93 28.20
CA THR A 183 10.21 2.90 28.98
C THR A 183 9.64 3.08 30.39
N ILE A 184 8.31 3.19 30.52
CA ILE A 184 7.65 3.29 31.83
C ILE A 184 7.85 2.00 32.63
N GLU A 185 7.74 0.84 31.98
CA GLU A 185 8.00 -0.46 32.62
C GLU A 185 9.39 -0.48 33.26
N ARG A 186 10.42 -0.06 32.52
CA ARG A 186 11.79 0.00 33.02
C ARG A 186 11.97 0.99 34.17
N ILE A 187 11.25 2.10 34.13
CA ILE A 187 11.26 3.10 35.20
C ILE A 187 10.66 2.56 36.50
N GLU A 188 9.55 1.82 36.40
CA GLU A 188 8.78 1.33 37.55
C GLU A 188 9.29 -0.01 38.11
N HIS A 189 9.81 -0.89 37.24
CA HIS A 189 10.08 -2.30 37.56
C HIS A 189 11.53 -2.74 37.32
N SER A 190 12.47 -1.79 37.10
CA SER A 190 13.90 -1.96 36.81
C SER A 190 14.27 -2.08 35.32
N GLU A 191 15.53 -1.80 34.99
CA GLU A 191 16.06 -1.77 33.61
C GLU A 191 15.92 -3.11 32.87
N ASN A 192 15.82 -4.23 33.58
CA ASN A 192 15.68 -5.56 33.00
C ASN A 192 14.22 -5.96 32.72
N ALA A 193 13.25 -5.11 33.07
CA ALA A 193 11.85 -5.36 32.78
C ALA A 193 11.61 -5.38 31.26
N SER A 194 10.84 -6.35 30.79
CA SER A 194 10.66 -6.64 29.36
C SER A 194 9.29 -7.24 29.02
N LEU A 195 8.33 -7.20 29.93
CA LEU A 195 6.98 -7.73 29.69
C LEU A 195 6.34 -7.02 28.50
N TYR A 196 6.34 -5.69 28.49
CA TYR A 196 5.71 -4.92 27.42
C TYR A 196 6.55 -4.94 26.14
N ALA A 197 7.88 -4.99 26.25
CA ALA A 197 8.75 -5.17 25.10
C ALA A 197 8.44 -6.49 24.37
N ASN A 198 8.33 -7.61 25.10
CA ASN A 198 8.02 -8.92 24.54
C ASN A 198 6.60 -8.97 23.97
N GLU A 199 5.61 -8.44 24.69
CA GLU A 199 4.22 -8.36 24.20
C GLU A 199 4.12 -7.55 22.90
N CYS A 200 4.85 -6.43 22.84
CA CYS A 200 4.89 -5.58 21.68
C CYS A 200 5.52 -6.28 20.47
N LYS A 201 6.65 -6.95 20.67
CA LYS A 201 7.35 -7.74 19.64
C LYS A 201 6.45 -8.85 19.06
N ASP A 202 5.86 -9.66 19.93
CA ASP A 202 4.98 -10.76 19.52
C ASP A 202 3.80 -10.26 18.68
N THR A 203 3.27 -9.09 19.04
CA THR A 203 2.16 -8.48 18.31
C THR A 203 2.62 -7.85 16.99
N MET A 204 3.80 -7.21 16.92
CA MET A 204 4.38 -6.74 15.65
C MET A 204 4.54 -7.88 14.64
N SER A 205 5.04 -9.03 15.08
CA SER A 205 5.15 -10.22 14.23
C SER A 205 3.77 -10.68 13.71
N LYS A 206 2.74 -10.69 14.55
CA LYS A 206 1.36 -11.01 14.12
C LYS A 206 0.80 -9.99 13.12
N ILE A 207 1.14 -8.71 13.27
CA ILE A 207 0.74 -7.66 12.33
C ILE A 207 1.38 -7.92 10.96
N VAL A 208 2.68 -8.23 10.93
CA VAL A 208 3.41 -8.58 9.70
C VAL A 208 2.77 -9.78 9.01
N ASP A 209 2.49 -10.85 9.74
CA ASP A 209 1.84 -12.05 9.19
C ASP A 209 0.43 -11.76 8.68
N TYR A 210 -0.34 -10.93 9.41
CA TYR A 210 -1.66 -10.53 8.98
C TYR A 210 -1.61 -9.75 7.66
N VAL A 211 -0.73 -8.76 7.53
CA VAL A 211 -0.56 -7.97 6.30
C VAL A 211 -0.16 -8.86 5.11
N LYS A 212 0.74 -9.83 5.31
CA LYS A 212 1.06 -10.84 4.28
C LYS A 212 -0.17 -11.65 3.86
N SER A 213 -1.03 -12.03 4.81
CA SER A 213 -2.27 -12.73 4.49
C SER A 213 -3.27 -11.85 3.72
N LEU A 214 -3.24 -10.52 3.91
CA LEU A 214 -4.11 -9.59 3.19
C LEU A 214 -3.79 -9.59 1.70
N TYR A 215 -2.50 -9.60 1.34
CA TYR A 215 -2.05 -9.70 -0.05
C TYR A 215 -2.76 -10.84 -0.80
N GLN A 216 -2.76 -12.04 -0.20
CA GLN A 216 -3.37 -13.24 -0.77
C GLN A 216 -4.90 -13.17 -0.88
N ASN A 217 -5.55 -12.40 0.00
CA ASN A 217 -7.01 -12.21 -0.03
C ASN A 217 -7.45 -11.09 -0.97
N CYS A 218 -6.59 -10.11 -1.16
CA CYS A 218 -6.83 -8.94 -1.98
C CYS A 218 -6.64 -9.23 -3.46
N ALA A 219 -5.52 -9.86 -3.80
CA ALA A 219 -5.07 -9.92 -5.18
C ALA A 219 -5.98 -10.70 -6.13
N PRO A 220 -6.56 -11.85 -5.76
CA PRO A 220 -7.48 -12.56 -6.64
C PRO A 220 -8.74 -11.76 -7.03
N PRO A 221 -9.43 -11.05 -6.12
CA PRO A 221 -10.47 -10.07 -6.49
C PRO A 221 -10.00 -8.96 -7.44
N ALA A 222 -8.82 -8.36 -7.25
CA ALA A 222 -8.34 -7.32 -8.17
C ALA A 222 -8.12 -7.84 -9.59
N CYS A 223 -7.65 -9.08 -9.76
CA CYS A 223 -7.49 -9.67 -11.09
C CYS A 223 -8.78 -9.64 -11.91
N ARG A 224 -9.95 -9.76 -11.26
CA ARG A 224 -11.26 -9.81 -11.95
C ARG A 224 -11.74 -8.45 -12.44
N ASN A 225 -11.39 -7.39 -11.73
CA ASN A 225 -11.89 -6.04 -11.99
C ASN A 225 -10.82 -5.11 -12.57
N PHE A 226 -9.61 -5.64 -12.83
CA PHE A 226 -8.46 -4.87 -13.27
C PHE A 226 -8.77 -4.07 -14.54
N HIS A 227 -9.25 -4.74 -15.60
CA HIS A 227 -9.61 -4.11 -16.87
C HIS A 227 -10.52 -2.89 -16.69
N CYS A 228 -11.57 -3.01 -15.87
CA CYS A 228 -12.52 -1.92 -15.67
C CYS A 228 -11.98 -0.74 -14.86
N SER A 229 -11.10 -1.01 -13.92
CA SER A 229 -10.40 0.05 -13.21
C SER A 229 -9.45 0.79 -14.14
N VAL A 230 -8.69 0.07 -14.98
CA VAL A 230 -7.83 0.69 -16.00
C VAL A 230 -8.67 1.52 -16.97
N GLN A 231 -9.78 0.96 -17.48
CA GLN A 231 -10.68 1.69 -18.37
C GLN A 231 -11.25 2.97 -17.72
N SER A 232 -11.54 2.95 -16.42
CA SER A 232 -11.94 4.15 -15.68
C SER A 232 -10.83 5.20 -15.58
N ILE A 233 -9.55 4.80 -15.46
CA ILE A 233 -8.40 5.72 -15.49
C ILE A 233 -8.35 6.42 -16.85
N PHE A 234 -8.37 5.65 -17.95
CA PHE A 234 -8.35 6.19 -19.32
C PHE A 234 -9.51 7.14 -19.61
N SER A 235 -10.66 6.92 -18.97
CA SER A 235 -11.85 7.76 -19.15
C SER A 235 -11.85 9.03 -18.30
N LYS A 236 -11.37 8.97 -17.05
CA LYS A 236 -11.49 10.09 -16.08
C LYS A 236 -10.19 10.87 -15.91
N TYR A 237 -9.06 10.18 -15.89
CA TYR A 237 -7.73 10.74 -15.64
C TYR A 237 -6.74 10.09 -16.63
N PRO A 238 -6.83 10.44 -17.93
CA PRO A 238 -6.07 9.75 -18.95
C PRO A 238 -4.56 9.91 -18.71
N PRO A 239 -3.76 8.83 -18.76
CA PRO A 239 -2.34 8.90 -18.51
C PRO A 239 -1.62 9.77 -19.55
N GLY A 240 -0.57 10.47 -19.13
CA GLY A 240 0.29 11.25 -20.01
C GLY A 240 1.38 10.44 -20.72
N SER A 241 1.74 9.26 -20.18
CA SER A 241 2.76 8.36 -20.71
C SER A 241 2.65 6.96 -20.09
N PRO A 242 3.40 5.95 -20.57
CA PRO A 242 3.49 4.64 -19.91
C PRO A 242 4.01 4.71 -18.48
N ASP A 243 4.94 5.62 -18.19
CA ASP A 243 5.47 5.82 -16.83
C ASP A 243 4.41 6.40 -15.89
N ASP A 244 3.59 7.34 -16.38
CA ASP A 244 2.48 7.92 -15.61
C ASP A 244 1.41 6.86 -15.32
N LEU A 245 1.06 6.04 -16.33
CA LEU A 245 0.16 4.91 -16.13
C LEU A 245 0.74 3.89 -15.14
N HIS A 246 2.03 3.58 -15.25
CA HIS A 246 2.71 2.67 -14.32
C HIS A 246 2.61 3.20 -12.89
N ALA A 247 2.89 4.48 -12.65
CA ALA A 247 2.80 5.06 -11.31
C ALA A 247 1.38 4.96 -10.73
N ASN A 248 0.36 5.33 -11.52
CA ASN A 248 -1.04 5.25 -11.10
C ASN A 248 -1.47 3.80 -10.78
N LEU A 249 -1.07 2.84 -11.61
CA LEU A 249 -1.40 1.43 -11.38
C LEU A 249 -0.67 0.85 -10.18
N SER A 250 0.60 1.18 -9.97
CA SER A 250 1.35 0.77 -8.78
C SER A 250 0.77 1.32 -7.48
N GLU A 251 0.18 2.51 -7.51
CA GLU A 251 -0.53 3.07 -6.35
C GLU A 251 -1.86 2.33 -6.09
N MET A 252 -2.65 2.10 -7.13
CA MET A 252 -3.97 1.47 -7.00
C MET A 252 -3.89 -0.03 -6.70
N TYR A 253 -2.90 -0.69 -7.30
CA TYR A 253 -2.68 -2.13 -7.29
C TYR A 253 -1.25 -2.43 -6.86
N PRO A 254 -0.90 -2.17 -5.60
CA PRO A 254 0.47 -2.35 -5.14
C PRO A 254 0.88 -3.83 -5.06
N TRP A 255 -0.04 -4.74 -5.39
CA TRP A 255 0.13 -6.18 -5.36
C TRP A 255 0.56 -6.74 -6.72
N PHE A 256 0.64 -5.90 -7.74
CA PHE A 256 1.04 -6.29 -9.08
C PHE A 256 2.26 -5.48 -9.53
N ASN A 257 3.12 -6.13 -10.30
CA ASN A 257 4.09 -5.47 -11.16
C ASN A 257 3.50 -5.32 -12.57
N PHE A 258 3.95 -4.28 -13.30
CA PHE A 258 3.41 -3.93 -14.60
C PHE A 258 4.51 -3.85 -15.67
N LEU A 259 4.20 -4.34 -16.87
CA LEU A 259 4.95 -4.05 -18.09
C LEU A 259 3.99 -3.38 -19.07
N ILE A 260 4.20 -2.10 -19.32
CA ILE A 260 3.28 -1.27 -20.08
C ILE A 260 3.93 -0.91 -21.40
N PHE A 261 3.19 -1.08 -22.48
CA PHE A 261 3.60 -0.70 -23.82
C PHE A 261 2.58 0.28 -24.40
N GLU A 262 3.09 1.33 -25.03
CA GLU A 262 2.29 2.25 -25.84
C GLU A 262 2.68 2.10 -27.30
N PHE A 263 1.68 1.93 -28.15
CA PHE A 263 1.82 1.79 -29.59
C PHE A 263 1.00 2.81 -30.34
N SER A 264 1.42 3.12 -31.57
CA SER A 264 0.51 3.67 -32.57
C SER A 264 -0.53 2.63 -33.00
N GLU A 265 -1.59 3.09 -33.67
CA GLU A 265 -2.68 2.25 -34.15
C GLU A 265 -2.17 1.01 -34.93
N GLY A 266 -2.66 -0.17 -34.54
CA GLY A 266 -2.28 -1.46 -35.13
C GLY A 266 -1.06 -2.14 -34.49
N GLY A 267 -0.40 -1.53 -33.50
CA GLY A 267 0.65 -2.19 -32.74
C GLY A 267 0.11 -3.29 -31.82
N GLU A 268 0.91 -4.34 -31.65
CA GLU A 268 0.55 -5.50 -30.85
C GLU A 268 1.74 -6.06 -30.06
N THR A 269 1.38 -6.85 -29.05
CA THR A 269 2.33 -7.63 -28.25
C THR A 269 1.97 -9.11 -28.28
N ILE A 270 2.98 -9.97 -28.23
CA ILE A 270 2.82 -11.43 -28.17
C ILE A 270 3.73 -11.96 -27.06
N VAL A 271 3.13 -12.71 -26.13
CA VAL A 271 3.86 -13.36 -25.03
C VAL A 271 4.45 -14.70 -25.48
N GLY A 272 5.68 -14.95 -25.08
CA GLY A 272 6.36 -16.24 -25.13
C GLY A 272 7.17 -16.52 -23.86
N GLY A 273 7.76 -17.71 -23.79
CA GLY A 273 8.49 -18.19 -22.62
C GLY A 273 7.63 -19.11 -21.73
N ASN A 274 8.11 -19.38 -20.52
CA ASN A 274 7.45 -20.26 -19.55
C ASN A 274 7.02 -19.52 -18.26
N PHE A 275 7.22 -18.20 -18.18
CA PHE A 275 6.67 -17.35 -17.13
C PHE A 275 5.23 -16.94 -17.46
N PHE A 276 4.33 -17.05 -16.49
CA PHE A 276 2.93 -16.66 -16.66
C PHE A 276 2.73 -15.17 -16.41
N VAL A 277 2.09 -14.47 -17.33
CA VAL A 277 1.65 -13.07 -17.16
C VAL A 277 0.19 -12.96 -17.54
N ARG A 278 -0.53 -12.02 -16.90
CA ARG A 278 -1.82 -11.57 -17.40
C ARG A 278 -1.61 -10.42 -18.38
N HIS A 279 -2.53 -10.31 -19.34
CA HIS A 279 -2.52 -9.31 -20.39
C HIS A 279 -3.86 -8.59 -20.36
N ASP A 280 -3.79 -7.27 -20.34
CA ASP A 280 -4.90 -6.33 -20.38
C ASP A 280 -4.66 -5.36 -21.54
N ASP A 281 -5.62 -5.30 -22.45
CA ASP A 281 -5.54 -4.62 -23.73
C ASP A 281 -6.81 -3.80 -24.01
N ASP A 282 -7.02 -3.36 -25.26
CA ASP A 282 -8.17 -2.54 -25.69
C ASP A 282 -8.26 -1.14 -25.04
N HIS A 283 -7.17 -0.66 -24.44
CA HIS A 283 -7.10 0.70 -23.91
C HIS A 283 -6.57 1.69 -24.94
N MET A 284 -7.48 2.53 -25.44
CA MET A 284 -7.18 3.52 -26.48
C MET A 284 -7.14 4.94 -25.89
N LEU A 285 -6.11 5.70 -26.24
CA LEU A 285 -5.99 7.11 -25.87
C LEU A 285 -5.36 7.91 -27.00
N LYS A 286 -6.11 8.88 -27.55
CA LYS A 286 -5.61 9.83 -28.56
C LYS A 286 -4.92 9.19 -29.77
N GLY A 287 -5.39 8.01 -30.20
CA GLY A 287 -4.80 7.26 -31.33
C GLY A 287 -3.64 6.35 -30.96
N SER A 288 -3.23 6.34 -29.69
CA SER A 288 -2.32 5.33 -29.13
C SER A 288 -3.12 4.18 -28.53
N LYS A 289 -2.57 2.96 -28.63
CA LYS A 289 -3.03 1.75 -27.95
C LYS A 289 -2.08 1.44 -26.79
N TYR A 290 -2.63 1.04 -25.65
CA TYR A 290 -1.88 0.57 -24.50
C TYR A 290 -2.12 -0.92 -24.27
N ASP A 291 -1.03 -1.68 -24.18
CA ASP A 291 -1.02 -3.08 -23.76
C ASP A 291 -0.32 -3.16 -22.40
N ILE A 292 -0.97 -3.78 -21.42
CA ILE A 292 -0.51 -3.87 -20.04
C ILE A 292 -0.37 -5.33 -19.66
N TYR A 293 0.83 -5.74 -19.28
CA TYR A 293 1.06 -7.02 -18.64
C TYR A 293 1.18 -6.84 -17.14
N PHE A 294 0.55 -7.73 -16.38
CA PHE A 294 0.63 -7.70 -14.92
C PHE A 294 0.80 -9.10 -14.32
N PHE A 295 1.48 -9.14 -13.19
CA PHE A 295 1.81 -10.36 -12.44
C PHE A 295 2.11 -10.01 -10.98
N ASP A 296 2.29 -11.04 -10.16
CA ASP A 296 2.61 -10.93 -8.73
C ASP A 296 3.67 -9.85 -8.42
N GLY A 297 3.32 -8.94 -7.50
CA GLY A 297 4.16 -7.82 -7.07
C GLY A 297 5.46 -8.24 -6.38
N ASP A 298 5.51 -9.45 -5.82
CA ASP A 298 6.70 -9.98 -5.14
C ASP A 298 7.72 -10.59 -6.12
N ILE A 299 7.30 -10.85 -7.36
CA ILE A 299 8.19 -11.40 -8.39
C ILE A 299 8.89 -10.27 -9.13
N GLN A 300 10.22 -10.29 -9.16
CA GLN A 300 11.01 -9.36 -9.95
C GLN A 300 11.49 -10.00 -11.26
N ILE A 301 11.18 -9.37 -12.39
CA ILE A 301 11.74 -9.73 -13.69
C ILE A 301 13.09 -9.04 -13.86
N THR A 302 14.12 -9.80 -14.22
CA THR A 302 15.48 -9.30 -14.40
C THR A 302 16.11 -9.78 -15.71
N THR A 303 17.22 -9.17 -16.10
CA THR A 303 18.02 -9.60 -17.25
C THR A 303 18.86 -10.86 -16.98
N GLU A 304 19.06 -11.22 -15.71
CA GLU A 304 19.87 -12.36 -15.32
C GLU A 304 19.11 -13.66 -15.55
N ARG A 305 19.74 -14.64 -16.20
CA ARG A 305 19.06 -15.89 -16.55
C ARG A 305 18.65 -16.69 -15.32
N GLN A 306 17.37 -17.00 -15.20
CA GLN A 306 16.77 -17.77 -14.11
C GLN A 306 15.84 -18.88 -14.65
N ASN A 307 15.08 -19.52 -13.74
CA ASN A 307 14.26 -20.71 -14.03
C ASN A 307 13.10 -20.45 -14.99
N PHE A 308 12.53 -19.24 -14.92
CA PHE A 308 11.40 -18.83 -15.75
C PHE A 308 11.83 -17.67 -16.65
N SER A 309 11.48 -17.76 -17.93
CA SER A 309 11.70 -16.73 -18.93
C SER A 309 10.37 -16.12 -19.38
N LEU A 310 10.40 -14.81 -19.57
CA LEU A 310 9.34 -14.02 -20.17
C LEU A 310 9.90 -13.35 -21.43
N ALA A 311 9.32 -13.65 -22.58
CA ALA A 311 9.60 -12.96 -23.83
C ALA A 311 8.34 -12.21 -24.26
N ILE A 312 8.46 -10.92 -24.54
CA ILE A 312 7.38 -10.13 -25.12
C ILE A 312 7.86 -9.65 -26.47
N GLN A 313 7.32 -10.26 -27.52
CA GLN A 313 7.52 -9.79 -28.89
C GLN A 313 6.57 -8.62 -29.14
N ILE A 314 7.07 -7.59 -29.82
CA ILE A 314 6.33 -6.34 -30.07
C ILE A 314 6.47 -5.89 -31.52
N SER A 315 5.50 -5.15 -32.03
CA SER A 315 5.61 -4.42 -33.31
C SER A 315 6.60 -3.27 -33.18
N GLN A 316 7.88 -3.49 -33.51
CA GLN A 316 8.98 -2.56 -33.24
C GLN A 316 8.75 -1.18 -33.85
N ASN A 317 8.26 -1.13 -35.09
CA ASN A 317 8.06 0.12 -35.82
C ASN A 317 6.84 0.93 -35.34
N LEU A 318 5.97 0.32 -34.54
CA LEU A 318 4.76 0.95 -33.99
C LEU A 318 4.90 1.25 -32.49
N LEU A 319 5.99 0.82 -31.85
CA LEU A 319 6.25 1.13 -30.44
C LEU A 319 6.54 2.62 -30.29
N ILE A 320 5.71 3.30 -29.49
CA ILE A 320 5.92 4.70 -29.10
C ILE A 320 6.81 4.76 -27.87
N SER A 321 6.44 4.01 -26.82
CA SER A 321 7.15 4.00 -25.54
C SER A 321 6.78 2.77 -24.71
N HIS A 322 7.48 2.54 -23.61
CA HIS A 322 7.20 1.46 -22.66
C HIS A 322 7.65 1.85 -21.23
N SER A 323 7.09 1.19 -20.23
CA SER A 323 7.50 1.31 -18.83
C SER A 323 7.43 -0.04 -18.12
N PHE A 324 8.52 -0.42 -17.45
CA PHE A 324 8.63 -1.68 -16.70
C PHE A 324 8.83 -1.49 -15.19
N GLY A 325 8.81 -0.24 -14.72
CA GLY A 325 9.04 0.09 -13.30
C GLY A 325 10.36 -0.52 -12.78
N ASN A 326 10.24 -1.46 -11.84
CA ASN A 326 11.40 -2.16 -11.26
C ASN A 326 11.93 -3.32 -12.09
N SER A 327 11.15 -3.79 -13.06
CA SER A 327 11.52 -4.92 -13.89
C SER A 327 12.55 -4.47 -14.91
N THR A 328 13.54 -5.33 -15.15
CA THR A 328 14.56 -5.09 -16.16
C THR A 328 14.52 -6.21 -17.18
N MET A 329 14.46 -5.84 -18.45
CA MET A 329 14.41 -6.77 -19.57
C MET A 329 15.42 -6.36 -20.63
N THR A 330 16.05 -7.35 -21.24
CA THR A 330 16.95 -7.15 -22.37
C THR A 330 16.12 -6.90 -23.62
N SER A 331 16.28 -5.73 -24.24
CA SER A 331 15.70 -5.43 -25.55
C SER A 331 16.58 -5.98 -26.67
N VAL A 332 16.01 -6.79 -27.55
CA VAL A 332 16.65 -7.31 -28.75
C VAL A 332 15.89 -6.78 -29.96
N PHE A 333 16.41 -5.69 -30.52
CA PHE A 333 15.87 -5.00 -31.69
C PHE A 333 16.88 -5.05 -32.83
N TYR A 334 16.39 -5.25 -34.04
CA TYR A 334 17.21 -5.27 -35.24
C TYR A 334 16.64 -4.29 -36.25
N ASP A 335 17.51 -3.48 -36.85
CA ASP A 335 17.11 -2.50 -37.84
C ASP A 335 16.48 -3.20 -39.06
N GLY A 336 15.33 -2.70 -39.48
CA GLY A 336 14.60 -3.22 -40.64
C GLY A 336 13.73 -4.46 -40.38
N LEU A 337 13.73 -5.03 -39.17
CA LEU A 337 12.78 -6.07 -38.80
C LEU A 337 11.47 -5.47 -38.27
N PRO A 338 10.31 -6.08 -38.61
CA PRO A 338 9.01 -5.57 -38.16
C PRO A 338 8.75 -5.82 -36.66
N TYR A 339 9.46 -6.77 -36.06
CA TYR A 339 9.27 -7.17 -34.68
C TYR A 339 10.55 -7.08 -33.86
N GLY A 340 10.38 -6.67 -32.61
CA GLY A 340 11.40 -6.63 -31.58
C GLY A 340 11.03 -7.55 -30.43
N THR A 341 11.95 -7.82 -29.50
CA THR A 341 11.64 -8.64 -28.32
C THR A 341 12.26 -8.08 -27.05
N PHE A 342 11.47 -8.04 -25.98
CA PHE A 342 11.95 -7.87 -24.62
C PHE A 342 12.05 -9.23 -23.95
N LEU A 343 13.22 -9.55 -23.38
CA LEU A 343 13.48 -10.80 -22.69
C LEU A 343 13.89 -10.55 -21.23
N GLY A 344 13.17 -11.17 -20.31
CA GLY A 344 13.47 -11.15 -18.88
C GLY A 344 13.28 -12.51 -18.23
N PHE A 345 13.70 -12.63 -16.98
CA PHE A 345 13.68 -13.88 -16.23
C PHE A 345 13.31 -13.67 -14.75
N ALA A 346 12.74 -14.72 -14.15
CA ALA A 346 12.38 -14.79 -12.74
C ALA A 346 12.75 -16.15 -12.10
N ALA A 347 12.89 -16.14 -10.78
CA ALA A 347 13.28 -17.32 -9.99
C ALA A 347 12.10 -18.27 -9.80
N GLU A 348 10.92 -17.67 -9.67
CA GLU A 348 9.64 -18.30 -9.42
C GLU A 348 8.63 -17.90 -10.50
N ASN A 349 7.61 -18.73 -10.70
CA ASN A 349 6.57 -18.44 -11.67
C ASN A 349 5.43 -17.67 -11.02
N ASN A 350 4.72 -16.86 -11.80
CA ASN A 350 3.50 -16.20 -11.33
C ASN A 350 2.43 -17.24 -11.02
N SER A 351 2.07 -17.34 -9.74
CA SER A 351 0.95 -18.16 -9.28
C SER A 351 -0.34 -17.34 -9.18
N LEU A 352 -0.21 -16.01 -9.16
CA LEU A 352 -1.27 -15.08 -8.86
C LEU A 352 -2.01 -14.68 -10.14
N CYS A 353 -3.32 -14.50 -10.02
CA CYS A 353 -4.23 -14.41 -11.17
C CYS A 353 -4.14 -15.60 -12.14
N ASN A 354 -3.58 -16.77 -11.78
CA ASN A 354 -3.41 -17.91 -12.70
C ASN A 354 -4.70 -18.76 -12.88
N ASP A 355 -5.78 -18.44 -12.17
CA ASP A 355 -6.97 -19.28 -12.19
C ASP A 355 -7.71 -19.21 -13.53
N LYS A 356 -7.78 -20.36 -14.22
CA LYS A 356 -8.53 -20.55 -15.49
C LYS A 356 -10.04 -20.27 -15.35
N ASN A 357 -10.53 -20.14 -14.12
CA ASN A 357 -11.94 -19.91 -13.79
C ASN A 357 -12.27 -18.46 -13.40
N LEU A 358 -11.27 -17.58 -13.27
CA LEU A 358 -11.51 -16.15 -13.14
C LEU A 358 -11.73 -15.60 -14.55
N LYS A 359 -12.99 -15.63 -15.00
CA LYS A 359 -13.38 -14.85 -16.18
C LYS A 359 -13.05 -13.39 -15.88
N ASP A 360 -12.18 -12.84 -16.71
CA ASP A 360 -11.88 -11.41 -16.73
C ASP A 360 -13.20 -10.67 -16.98
N ASN A 361 -13.56 -9.75 -16.09
CA ASN A 361 -14.75 -8.95 -16.29
C ASN A 361 -14.39 -7.77 -17.20
N ARG A 362 -14.35 -8.04 -18.51
CA ARG A 362 -14.16 -7.00 -19.53
C ARG A 362 -15.42 -6.17 -19.79
N GLU A 363 -16.58 -6.65 -19.32
CA GLU A 363 -17.83 -5.91 -19.35
C GLU A 363 -17.90 -4.97 -18.14
N CYS A 364 -17.38 -3.76 -18.34
CA CYS A 364 -17.40 -2.74 -17.32
C CYS A 364 -18.81 -2.20 -17.15
N TYR A 365 -19.51 -2.73 -16.14
CA TYR A 365 -20.73 -2.10 -15.65
C TYR A 365 -20.38 -0.70 -15.19
N ILE A 366 -20.78 0.29 -16.00
CA ILE A 366 -20.91 1.66 -15.54
C ILE A 366 -21.99 1.59 -14.47
N SER A 367 -21.60 1.53 -13.19
CA SER A 367 -22.53 1.91 -12.13
C SER A 367 -22.78 3.39 -12.35
N THR A 368 -23.81 3.71 -13.13
CA THR A 368 -24.50 4.98 -12.94
C THR A 368 -24.91 4.94 -11.48
N SER A 369 -24.20 5.70 -10.65
CA SER A 369 -24.70 6.11 -9.35
C SER A 369 -26.18 6.48 -9.53
N ASN A 370 -27.04 5.96 -8.66
CA ASN A 370 -28.49 6.13 -8.71
C ASN A 370 -28.91 7.58 -9.01
N ILE A 371 -28.96 7.95 -10.28
CA ILE A 371 -29.95 8.90 -10.78
C ILE A 371 -31.17 8.01 -10.84
N PHE A 372 -32.10 8.24 -9.91
CA PHE A 372 -33.45 7.67 -9.99
C PHE A 372 -33.92 7.76 -11.44
N SER A 373 -33.84 6.66 -12.18
CA SER A 373 -34.57 6.50 -13.42
C SER A 373 -36.03 6.40 -12.98
N LEU A 374 -36.66 7.57 -12.86
CA LEU A 374 -38.10 7.66 -12.80
C LEU A 374 -38.60 6.85 -14.00
N ASN A 375 -39.25 5.74 -13.68
CA ASN A 375 -39.88 4.86 -14.63
C ASN A 375 -40.61 5.74 -15.67
N PRO A 376 -40.39 5.62 -16.98
CA PRO A 376 -41.00 6.49 -17.98
C PRO A 376 -42.54 6.53 -17.86
N THR A 377 -43.16 5.50 -17.27
CA THR A 377 -44.60 5.50 -16.93
C THR A 377 -44.98 6.49 -15.83
N LEU A 378 -44.10 6.74 -14.85
CA LEU A 378 -44.33 7.70 -13.76
C LEU A 378 -44.16 9.16 -14.23
N LEU A 379 -43.26 9.41 -15.19
CA LEU A 379 -43.06 10.72 -15.80
C LEU A 379 -44.27 11.14 -16.66
N VAL A 380 -44.95 10.18 -17.30
CA VAL A 380 -46.22 10.38 -18.02
C VAL A 380 -47.38 10.62 -17.05
N LEU A 381 -47.42 9.94 -15.90
CA LEU A 381 -48.44 10.18 -14.87
C LEU A 381 -48.32 11.58 -14.24
N ILE A 382 -47.09 12.03 -13.93
CA ILE A 382 -46.86 13.36 -13.35
C ILE A 382 -47.22 14.48 -14.35
N SER A 383 -46.96 14.28 -15.64
CA SER A 383 -47.36 15.25 -16.68
C SER A 383 -48.88 15.26 -16.95
N PHE A 384 -49.60 14.15 -16.71
CA PHE A 384 -51.06 14.11 -16.79
C PHE A 384 -51.78 14.81 -15.62
N PHE A 385 -51.16 14.82 -14.43
CA PHE A 385 -51.71 15.52 -13.26
C PHE A 385 -51.38 17.02 -13.20
N LEU A 386 -50.39 17.49 -13.97
CA LEU A 386 -50.01 18.91 -14.02
C LEU A 386 -50.72 19.70 -15.13
N VAL A 387 -51.53 19.04 -15.97
CA VAL A 387 -52.26 19.64 -17.10
C VAL A 387 -53.78 19.49 -16.96
N ASN A 388 -54.29 19.11 -15.79
CA ASN A 388 -55.72 19.20 -15.45
C ASN A 388 -55.95 20.06 -14.21
#